data_AF-A0A504Y9Z4-F1
#
_entry.id   AF-A0A504Y9Z4-F1
#
_cell.length_a   1.000
_cell.length_b   1.000
_cell.length_c   1.000
_cell.angle_alpha   90.00
_cell.angle_beta   90.00
_cell.angle_gamma   90.00
#
_symmetry.space_group_name_H-M   'P 1'
#
loop_
_entity.id
_entity.type
_entity.pdbx_description
1 polymer ?
#
loop_
_entity_poly.entity_id
_entity_poly.type
_entity_poly.pdbx_seq_one_letter_code
_entity_poly.pdbx_strand_id
1 'polypeptide(L)'
;MDGDTNQTRSRTALFRPAVPTLKAFSPGDDFALWAVRVKKSLQNTPPEHLGQYLLPLLDDGATRQFLATGVPILSGPDTIWPALEELFARYDLVQAFLENVLGQRQHLAESVDEYAACLRVLATKAYPRHPKKFVTSTSWGVLRWGSLI
;
A
#
# COMPACT_ATOMS: atom_id res chain seq x y z
N MET A 1 2.39 -48.03 56.10
CA MET A 1 1.45 -47.52 55.08
C MET A 1 2.26 -46.61 54.19
N ASP A 2 2.67 -47.15 53.05
CA ASP A 2 3.31 -46.44 51.95
C ASP A 2 2.26 -45.58 51.21
N GLY A 3 2.69 -44.46 50.64
CA GLY A 3 1.82 -43.61 49.83
C GLY A 3 2.43 -42.31 49.37
N ASP A 4 3.68 -42.37 48.88
CA ASP A 4 4.31 -41.30 48.10
C ASP A 4 3.60 -41.21 46.74
N THR A 5 2.93 -40.10 46.39
CA THR A 5 2.81 -39.67 44.97
C THR A 5 2.19 -38.28 44.75
N ASN A 6 2.85 -37.53 43.86
CA ASN A 6 2.34 -36.50 42.95
C ASN A 6 2.53 -35.02 43.31
N GLN A 7 3.79 -34.61 43.43
CA GLN A 7 4.22 -33.39 42.74
C GLN A 7 4.41 -33.66 41.24
N THR A 8 4.14 -32.63 40.44
CA THR A 8 4.60 -32.41 39.05
C THR A 8 3.70 -32.92 37.93
N ARG A 9 2.72 -32.10 37.54
CA ARG A 9 2.60 -31.74 36.12
C ARG A 9 2.55 -30.23 35.97
N SER A 10 3.67 -29.73 35.48
CA SER A 10 3.97 -28.36 35.15
C SER A 10 2.80 -27.70 34.43
N ARG A 11 2.46 -26.52 34.93
CA ARG A 11 1.67 -25.49 34.24
C ARG A 11 2.08 -25.52 32.77
N THR A 12 1.14 -25.83 31.89
CA THR A 12 1.23 -25.47 30.48
C THR A 12 1.38 -23.95 30.46
N ALA A 13 2.61 -23.46 30.50
CA ALA A 13 2.93 -22.13 30.06
C ALA A 13 2.56 -22.16 28.58
N LEU A 14 1.32 -21.78 28.29
CA LEU A 14 0.91 -21.39 26.96
C LEU A 14 1.96 -20.37 26.56
N PHE A 15 2.86 -20.76 25.67
CA PHE A 15 3.77 -19.86 24.99
C PHE A 15 2.85 -18.87 24.30
N ARG A 16 2.51 -17.79 24.99
CA ARG A 16 1.97 -16.61 24.36
C ARG A 16 3.14 -16.13 23.53
N PRO A 17 3.13 -16.29 22.20
CA PRO A 17 4.17 -15.70 21.40
C PRO A 17 4.13 -14.21 21.78
N ALA A 18 5.27 -13.66 22.17
CA ALA A 18 5.36 -12.22 22.35
C ALA A 18 4.95 -11.64 21.00
N VAL A 19 3.72 -11.12 20.92
CA VAL A 19 3.22 -10.50 19.70
C VAL A 19 4.18 -9.37 19.44
N PRO A 20 4.96 -9.41 18.34
CA PRO A 20 5.86 -8.30 18.05
C PRO A 20 4.98 -7.06 18.01
N THR A 21 5.28 -6.08 18.87
CA THR A 21 4.63 -4.78 18.78
C THR A 21 4.86 -4.30 17.36
N LEU A 22 3.79 -4.23 16.57
CA LEU A 22 3.92 -3.79 15.19
C LEU A 22 4.45 -2.36 15.23
N LYS A 23 5.59 -2.11 14.59
CA LYS A 23 6.10 -0.76 14.39
C LYS A 23 5.05 0.01 13.57
N ALA A 24 4.75 1.23 13.98
CA ALA A 24 3.99 2.15 13.16
C ALA A 24 4.71 2.36 11.82
N PHE A 25 3.95 2.45 10.74
CA PHE A 25 4.45 2.70 9.40
C PHE A 25 4.71 4.18 9.20
N SER A 26 5.89 4.48 8.68
CA SER A 26 6.28 5.82 8.25
C SER A 26 6.43 5.87 6.73
N PRO A 27 6.14 7.01 6.08
CA PRO A 27 6.45 7.18 4.66
C PRO A 27 7.94 6.95 4.39
N GLY A 28 8.26 5.97 3.53
CA GLY A 28 9.63 5.53 3.23
C GLY A 28 10.06 4.23 3.93
N ASP A 29 9.24 3.69 4.85
CA ASP A 29 9.36 2.28 5.25
C ASP A 29 8.92 1.36 4.10
N ASP A 30 9.44 0.13 4.05
CA ASP A 30 9.00 -0.90 3.10
C ASP A 30 7.52 -1.25 3.32
N PHE A 31 6.66 -0.69 2.46
CA PHE A 31 5.22 -0.84 2.58
C PHE A 31 4.78 -2.30 2.38
N ALA A 32 5.41 -3.03 1.45
CA ALA A 32 5.02 -4.41 1.14
C ALA A 32 5.27 -5.33 2.35
N LEU A 33 6.43 -5.19 2.99
CA LEU A 33 6.77 -5.95 4.19
C LEU A 33 5.86 -5.59 5.37
N TRP A 34 5.60 -4.29 5.57
CA TRP A 34 4.70 -3.83 6.63
C TRP A 34 3.27 -4.35 6.40
N ALA A 35 2.73 -4.23 5.18
CA ALA A 35 1.38 -4.65 4.85
C ALA A 35 1.15 -6.15 5.08
N VAL A 36 2.12 -7.01 4.74
CA VAL A 36 2.04 -8.45 5.02
C VAL A 36 1.93 -8.73 6.52
N ARG A 37 2.71 -8.02 7.35
CA ARG A 37 2.69 -8.17 8.81
C ARG A 37 1.36 -7.70 9.39
N VAL A 38 0.85 -6.55 8.94
CA VAL A 38 -0.44 -5.99 9.40
C VAL A 38 -1.59 -6.92 9.01
N LYS A 39 -1.68 -7.33 7.73
CA LYS A 39 -2.74 -8.23 7.25
C LYS A 39 -2.78 -9.53 8.05
N LYS A 40 -1.61 -10.11 8.36
CA LYS A 40 -1.52 -11.30 9.22
C LYS A 40 -1.98 -11.01 10.65
N SER A 41 -1.61 -9.86 11.22
CA SER A 41 -2.01 -9.50 12.59
C SER A 41 -3.51 -9.20 12.72
N LEU A 42 -4.13 -8.66 11.67
CA LEU A 42 -5.54 -8.26 11.65
C LEU A 42 -6.45 -9.30 11.01
N GLN A 43 -5.95 -10.50 10.66
CA GLN A 43 -6.72 -11.52 9.92
C GLN A 43 -8.03 -11.96 10.59
N ASN A 44 -8.13 -11.82 11.92
CA ASN A 44 -9.31 -12.18 12.71
C ASN A 44 -10.19 -10.97 13.07
N THR A 45 -9.85 -9.78 12.55
CA THR A 45 -10.58 -8.54 12.84
C THR A 45 -11.78 -8.44 11.90
N PRO A 46 -12.97 -8.09 12.40
CA PRO A 46 -14.10 -7.81 11.53
C PRO A 46 -13.77 -6.70 10.53
N PRO A 47 -14.16 -6.84 9.24
CA PRO A 47 -13.84 -5.86 8.19
C PRO A 47 -14.27 -4.43 8.53
N GLU A 48 -15.38 -4.30 9.25
CA GLU A 48 -16.02 -3.05 9.69
C GLU A 48 -15.13 -2.22 10.63
N HIS A 49 -14.26 -2.90 11.38
CA HIS A 49 -13.38 -2.26 12.37
C HIS A 49 -11.96 -2.07 11.85
N LEU A 50 -11.65 -2.53 10.64
CA LEU A 50 -10.29 -2.53 10.12
C LEU A 50 -9.64 -1.15 10.22
N GLY A 51 -10.32 -0.10 9.78
CA GLY A 51 -9.75 1.25 9.83
C GLY A 51 -9.45 1.76 11.23
N GLN A 52 -10.24 1.35 12.24
CA GLN A 52 -10.00 1.73 13.65
C GLN A 52 -8.72 1.08 14.18
N TYR A 53 -8.39 -0.13 13.75
CA TYR A 53 -7.15 -0.82 14.10
C TYR A 53 -5.97 -0.43 13.21
N LEU A 54 -6.23 0.08 12.01
CA LEU A 54 -5.22 0.50 11.05
C LEU A 54 -4.61 1.85 11.39
N LEU A 55 -5.42 2.83 11.80
CA LEU A 55 -4.93 4.20 12.06
C LEU A 55 -3.78 4.24 13.08
N PRO A 56 -3.83 3.52 14.23
CA PRO A 56 -2.71 3.51 15.17
C PRO A 56 -1.44 2.83 14.64
N LEU A 57 -1.54 2.11 13.53
CA LEU A 57 -0.40 1.45 12.87
C LEU A 57 0.25 2.35 11.81
N LEU A 58 -0.32 3.53 11.54
CA LEU A 58 0.28 4.58 10.72
C LEU A 58 0.84 5.65 11.65
N ASP A 59 2.02 6.18 11.33
CA ASP A 59 2.48 7.39 12.02
C ASP A 59 1.68 8.62 11.58
N ASP A 60 1.97 9.78 12.19
CA ASP A 60 1.25 11.03 11.89
C ASP A 60 1.39 11.45 10.43
N GLY A 61 2.53 11.18 9.80
CA GLY A 61 2.79 11.52 8.40
C GLY A 61 1.97 10.67 7.44
N ALA A 62 2.04 9.35 7.62
CA ALA A 62 1.27 8.38 6.85
C ALA A 62 -0.24 8.55 7.07
N THR A 63 -0.67 8.84 8.30
CA THR A 63 -2.08 9.12 8.62
C THR A 63 -2.60 10.32 7.85
N ARG A 64 -1.86 11.44 7.86
CA ARG A 64 -2.25 12.65 7.11
C ARG A 64 -2.35 12.39 5.61
N GLN A 65 -1.40 11.63 5.05
CA GLN A 65 -1.43 11.27 3.63
C GLN A 65 -2.61 10.35 3.28
N PHE A 66 -2.90 9.37 4.12
CA PHE A 66 -4.07 8.52 3.94
C PHE A 66 -5.38 9.31 4.00
N LEU A 67 -5.55 10.17 5.01
CA LEU A 67 -6.74 11.02 5.12
C LEU A 67 -6.93 11.96 3.93
N ALA A 68 -5.84 12.44 3.32
CA ALA A 68 -5.89 13.29 2.14
C ALA A 68 -6.46 12.60 0.89
N THR A 69 -6.49 11.26 0.85
CA THR A 69 -7.14 10.52 -0.25
C THR A 69 -8.67 10.61 -0.23
N GLY A 70 -9.25 11.02 0.90
CA GLY A 70 -10.70 11.07 1.09
C GLY A 70 -11.36 9.69 1.24
N VAL A 71 -10.59 8.61 1.30
CA VAL A 71 -11.13 7.26 1.56
C VAL A 71 -11.63 7.21 3.00
N PRO A 72 -12.91 6.84 3.23
CA PRO A 72 -13.43 6.71 4.58
C PRO A 72 -12.70 5.63 5.37
N ILE A 73 -12.31 5.93 6.61
CA ILE A 73 -11.68 4.96 7.52
C ILE A 73 -12.62 3.78 7.84
N LEU A 74 -13.93 3.99 7.74
CA LEU A 74 -14.93 2.94 7.95
C LEU A 74 -15.18 2.08 6.71
N SER A 75 -14.45 2.33 5.61
CA SER A 75 -14.54 1.49 4.42
C SER A 75 -13.98 0.09 4.69
N GLY A 76 -14.42 -0.88 3.89
CA GLY A 76 -13.94 -2.24 4.00
C GLY A 76 -12.47 -2.41 3.57
N PRO A 77 -11.86 -3.58 3.87
CA PRO A 77 -10.51 -3.94 3.45
C PRO A 77 -10.29 -3.80 1.94
N ASP A 78 -11.31 -4.10 1.14
CA ASP A 78 -11.26 -4.06 -0.32
C ASP A 78 -11.13 -2.63 -0.88
N THR A 79 -11.38 -1.61 -0.05
CA THR A 79 -11.19 -0.20 -0.42
C THR A 79 -9.95 0.39 0.24
N ILE A 80 -9.72 0.09 1.53
CA ILE A 80 -8.62 0.65 2.29
C ILE A 80 -7.27 0.13 1.80
N TRP A 81 -7.13 -1.18 1.54
CA TRP A 81 -5.84 -1.72 1.13
C TRP A 81 -5.35 -1.22 -0.23
N PRO A 82 -6.19 -1.19 -1.28
CA PRO A 82 -5.78 -0.61 -2.56
C PRO A 82 -5.40 0.87 -2.45
N ALA A 83 -6.10 1.65 -1.62
CA ALA A 83 -5.77 3.05 -1.42
C ALA A 83 -4.39 3.25 -0.76
N LEU A 84 -4.08 2.44 0.26
CA LEU A 84 -2.75 2.44 0.88
C LEU A 84 -1.66 1.97 -0.10
N GLU A 85 -1.93 0.95 -0.91
CA GLU A 85 -0.97 0.45 -1.89
C GLU A 85 -0.69 1.49 -2.98
N GLU A 86 -1.73 2.18 -3.47
CA GLU A 86 -1.56 3.27 -4.42
C GLU A 86 -0.73 4.42 -3.83
N LEU A 87 -0.95 4.76 -2.56
CA LEU A 87 -0.20 5.81 -1.88
C LEU A 87 1.26 5.44 -1.67
N PHE A 88 1.52 4.28 -1.08
CA PHE A 88 2.82 3.98 -0.47
C PHE A 88 3.65 2.99 -1.28
N ALA A 89 3.04 1.97 -1.90
CA ALA A 89 3.80 1.02 -2.73
C ALA A 89 4.31 1.68 -4.02
N ARG A 90 3.56 2.66 -4.56
CA ARG A 90 4.02 3.44 -5.72
C ARG A 90 5.11 4.45 -5.35
N TYR A 91 5.08 4.98 -4.13
CA TYR A 91 6.08 5.95 -3.67
C TYR A 91 7.46 5.31 -3.51
N ASP A 92 7.54 4.10 -2.96
CA ASP A 92 8.81 3.35 -2.85
C ASP A 92 9.44 3.13 -4.24
N LEU A 93 8.62 2.79 -5.23
CA LEU A 93 9.07 2.55 -6.60
C LEU A 93 9.50 3.84 -7.30
N VAL A 94 8.78 4.94 -7.09
CA VAL A 94 9.10 6.26 -7.65
C VAL A 94 10.33 6.89 -7.00
N GLN A 95 10.53 6.70 -5.70
CA GLN A 95 11.69 7.25 -5.00
C GLN A 95 12.96 6.48 -5.34
N ALA A 96 12.95 5.15 -5.26
CA ALA A 96 14.07 4.33 -5.73
C ALA A 96 14.40 4.60 -7.21
N PHE A 97 13.38 4.94 -8.01
CA PHE A 97 13.58 5.36 -9.38
C PHE A 97 14.28 6.71 -9.52
N LEU A 98 13.80 7.73 -8.81
CA LEU A 98 14.40 9.06 -8.83
C LEU A 98 15.87 9.00 -8.41
N GLU A 99 16.20 8.19 -7.40
CA GLU A 99 17.59 7.97 -6.99
C GLU A 99 18.44 7.35 -8.11
N ASN A 100 17.91 6.35 -8.83
CA ASN A 100 18.60 5.76 -9.97
C ASN A 100 18.81 6.77 -11.11
N VAL A 101 17.81 7.60 -11.43
CA VAL A 101 17.93 8.64 -12.48
C VAL A 101 18.89 9.75 -12.07
N LEU A 102 18.80 10.23 -10.84
CA LEU A 102 19.69 11.28 -10.31
C LEU A 102 21.14 10.79 -10.20
N GLY A 103 21.33 9.49 -9.95
CA GLY A 103 22.63 8.84 -9.95
C GLY A 103 23.21 8.60 -11.34
N GLN A 104 22.36 8.50 -12.37
CA GLN A 104 22.79 8.19 -13.74
C GLN A 104 23.26 9.43 -14.49
N ARG A 105 24.57 9.71 -14.40
CA ARG A 105 25.24 10.73 -15.22
C ARG A 105 25.50 10.22 -16.63
N GLN A 106 25.41 11.11 -17.61
CA GLN A 106 25.75 10.78 -18.99
C GLN A 106 27.21 10.32 -19.07
N HIS A 107 27.48 9.11 -19.58
CA HIS A 107 28.85 8.67 -19.82
C HIS A 107 29.49 9.45 -20.98
N LEU A 108 30.80 9.72 -20.89
CA LEU A 108 31.52 10.51 -21.90
C LEU A 108 31.47 9.90 -23.33
N ALA A 109 31.25 8.60 -23.43
CA ALA A 109 31.19 7.86 -24.69
C ALA A 109 29.76 7.65 -25.23
N GLU A 110 28.72 7.98 -24.46
CA GLU A 110 27.33 7.76 -24.87
C GLU A 110 26.76 8.99 -25.57
N SER A 111 26.03 8.76 -26.66
CA SER A 111 25.32 9.83 -27.34
C SER A 111 24.12 10.33 -26.52
N VAL A 112 23.71 11.57 -26.77
CA VAL A 112 22.54 12.18 -26.11
C VAL A 112 21.27 11.35 -26.35
N ASP A 113 21.12 10.78 -27.55
CA ASP A 113 19.95 9.96 -27.90
C ASP A 113 19.94 8.62 -27.14
N GLU A 114 21.09 7.99 -26.95
CA GLU A 114 21.23 6.76 -26.15
C GLU A 114 20.93 7.01 -24.67
N TYR A 115 21.45 8.11 -24.12
CA TYR A 115 21.13 8.53 -22.75
C TYR A 115 19.63 8.79 -22.59
N ALA A 116 19.03 9.55 -23.51
CA ALA A 116 17.60 9.85 -23.50
C ALA A 116 16.73 8.59 -23.70
N ALA A 117 17.20 7.60 -24.46
CA ALA A 117 16.52 6.31 -24.58
C ALA A 117 16.58 5.52 -23.27
N CYS A 118 17.74 5.51 -22.61
CA CYS A 118 17.92 4.86 -21.31
C CYS A 118 17.02 5.47 -20.23
N LEU A 119 16.99 6.81 -20.14
CA LEU A 119 16.10 7.55 -19.24
C LEU A 119 14.61 7.28 -19.51
N ARG A 120 14.22 7.13 -20.78
CA ARG A 120 12.83 6.79 -21.15
C ARG A 120 12.44 5.37 -20.72
N VAL A 121 13.34 4.39 -20.89
CA VAL A 121 13.13 2.99 -20.43
C VAL A 121 13.01 2.94 -18.91
N LEU A 122 13.84 3.72 -18.23
CA LEU A 122 13.80 3.91 -16.80
C LEU A 122 12.42 4.50 -16.40
N ALA A 123 12.00 5.61 -17.01
CA ALA A 123 10.75 6.29 -16.66
C ALA A 123 9.49 5.44 -16.91
N THR A 124 9.47 4.61 -17.96
CA THR A 124 8.34 3.71 -18.23
C THR A 124 8.22 2.56 -17.23
N LYS A 125 9.32 2.13 -16.59
CA LYS A 125 9.27 1.17 -15.49
C LYS A 125 8.70 1.78 -14.20
N ALA A 126 9.01 3.05 -13.92
CA ALA A 126 8.53 3.74 -12.73
C ALA A 126 7.08 4.21 -12.82
N TYR A 127 6.67 4.61 -14.04
CA TYR A 127 5.30 4.99 -14.34
C TYR A 127 4.78 4.10 -15.48
N PRO A 128 4.44 2.83 -15.19
CA PRO A 128 3.75 2.01 -16.16
C PRO A 128 2.46 2.75 -16.51
N ARG A 129 2.36 3.22 -17.77
CA ARG A 129 1.15 3.87 -18.25
C ARG A 129 0.02 2.88 -18.09
N HIS A 130 -0.83 3.08 -17.08
CA HIS A 130 -2.13 2.41 -17.06
C HIS A 130 -2.87 2.92 -18.30
N PRO A 131 -3.28 2.06 -19.24
CA PRO A 131 -4.19 2.49 -20.27
C PRO A 131 -5.47 2.92 -19.54
N LYS A 132 -5.71 4.24 -19.46
CA LYS A 132 -7.04 4.76 -19.18
C LYS A 132 -7.92 4.18 -20.27
N LYS A 133 -8.71 3.16 -19.93
CA LYS A 133 -9.89 2.82 -20.72
C LYS A 133 -10.78 4.04 -20.63
N PHE A 134 -10.64 4.95 -21.58
CA PHE A 134 -11.71 5.87 -21.88
C PHE A 134 -12.89 4.98 -22.30
N VAL A 135 -13.80 4.72 -21.36
CA VAL A 135 -15.14 4.32 -21.72
C VAL A 135 -15.66 5.49 -22.53
N THR A 136 -15.67 5.34 -23.85
CA THR A 136 -16.41 6.23 -24.73
C THR A 136 -17.87 6.09 -24.30
N SER A 137 -18.32 7.06 -23.51
CA SER A 137 -19.73 7.28 -23.20
C SER A 137 -20.44 7.67 -24.49
N THR A 138 -20.71 6.70 -25.36
CA THR A 138 -21.72 6.80 -26.41
C THR A 138 -23.03 6.23 -25.87
N SER A 139 -23.65 6.99 -24.98
CA SER A 139 -25.07 6.93 -24.69
C SER A 139 -25.44 8.23 -24.00
N TRP A 140 -26.64 8.75 -24.29
CA TRP A 140 -27.16 10.08 -23.96
C TRP A 140 -26.82 11.19 -24.95
N GLY A 141 -27.62 11.25 -26.03
CA GLY A 141 -27.57 12.32 -27.00
C GLY A 141 -28.62 12.28 -28.11
N VAL A 142 -29.84 11.77 -27.85
CA VAL A 142 -30.99 11.99 -28.76
C VAL A 142 -32.16 12.55 -27.96
N LEU A 143 -32.08 13.85 -27.67
CA LEU A 143 -33.24 14.72 -27.48
C LEU A 143 -32.86 16.09 -28.05
N ARG A 144 -32.86 16.18 -29.38
CA ARG A 144 -32.79 17.45 -30.10
C ARG A 144 -34.22 17.96 -30.26
N TRP A 145 -34.55 18.99 -29.50
CA TRP A 145 -35.77 19.77 -29.64
C TRP A 145 -35.89 20.30 -31.08
N GLY A 146 -37.01 19.99 -31.74
CA GLY A 146 -37.42 20.57 -33.01
C GLY A 146 -38.40 21.71 -32.74
N SER A 147 -38.12 22.87 -33.33
CA SER A 147 -38.90 24.10 -33.26
C SER A 147 -40.34 23.92 -33.75
N LEU A 148 -41.30 24.52 -33.02
CA LEU A 148 -42.59 24.93 -33.56
C LEU A 148 -42.44 26.32 -34.20
N ILE A 149 -42.63 26.38 -35.51
CA ILE A 149 -43.36 27.46 -36.19
C ILE A 149 -44.44 26.76 -37.01
#